data_AF-A0A6B3DYY1-F1
#
_entry.id   AF-A0A6B3DYY1-F1
#
_cell.length_a   1.000
_cell.length_b   1.000
_cell.length_c   1.000
_cell.angle_alpha   90.00
_cell.angle_beta   90.00
_cell.angle_gamma   90.00
#
_symmetry.space_group_name_H-M   'P 1'
#
loop_
_entity.id
_entity.type
_entity.pdbx_description
1 polymer ?
#
loop_
_entity_poly.entity_id
_entity_poly.type
_entity_poly.pdbx_seq_one_letter_code
_entity_poly.pdbx_strand_id
1 'polypeptide(L)'
;MTQINSAGTAINSAGTAIGSAWTALGGDPALLPRVVVVEREGALRARLPVRRLARACVGACALAAAELGAQRAGLGETPAVRVDDGAVATAFASERHLLVDGRAPVSFAPLSRFWPAADGWVRTHANYPHHRERLLRALGVLGAHASVETVGAALAERSALDIEESAFAAGGLAVALRSPEQWAAH
;
A
#
# COMPACT_ATOMS: atom_id res chain seq x y z
N MET A 1 10.78 17.38 11.74
CA MET A 1 11.45 17.82 12.98
C MET A 1 12.56 16.83 13.28
N THR A 2 13.81 17.21 13.01
CA THR A 2 14.98 16.37 13.23
C THR A 2 15.35 16.44 14.71
N GLN A 3 15.25 15.34 15.45
CA GLN A 3 15.82 15.28 16.80
C GLN A 3 17.32 15.02 16.70
N ILE A 4 18.09 15.79 17.47
CA ILE A 4 19.55 15.76 17.53
C ILE A 4 19.92 15.31 18.95
N ASN A 5 20.81 14.31 19.06
CA ASN A 5 21.41 13.90 20.34
C ASN A 5 22.56 14.85 20.70
N SER A 6 22.85 14.97 22.00
CA SER A 6 23.97 15.68 22.64
C SER A 6 25.36 15.55 21.97
N ALA A 7 25.58 14.60 21.05
CA ALA A 7 26.79 14.41 20.26
C ALA A 7 26.77 15.02 18.84
N GLY A 8 25.73 15.77 18.46
CA GLY A 8 25.69 16.53 17.19
C GLY A 8 25.55 15.68 15.91
N THR A 9 25.37 14.36 16.02
CA THR A 9 25.09 13.50 14.86
C THR A 9 23.59 13.47 14.59
N ALA A 10 23.17 13.79 13.35
CA ALA A 10 21.78 13.66 12.94
C ALA A 10 21.32 12.21 13.15
N ILE A 11 20.25 12.01 13.93
CA ILE A 11 19.66 10.67 14.08
C ILE A 11 19.11 10.31 12.71
N ASN A 12 19.79 9.41 12.01
CA ASN A 12 19.36 8.92 10.71
C ASN A 12 18.08 8.10 10.89
N SER A 13 16.92 8.77 10.90
CA SER A 13 15.58 8.18 11.10
C SER A 13 15.21 7.11 10.05
N ALA A 14 16.00 7.01 8.98
CA ALA A 14 15.97 5.92 8.01
C ALA A 14 16.46 4.60 8.61
N GLY A 15 17.60 4.63 9.31
CA GLY A 15 18.22 3.46 9.92
C GLY A 15 17.37 2.87 11.03
N THR A 16 16.57 3.70 11.71
CA THR A 16 15.70 3.23 12.81
C THR A 16 14.51 2.40 12.32
N ALA A 17 13.98 2.66 11.12
CA ALA A 17 12.86 1.88 10.57
C ALA A 17 13.31 0.51 10.06
N ILE A 18 14.41 0.48 9.29
CA ILE A 18 15.03 -0.78 8.84
C ILE A 18 15.45 -1.60 10.06
N GLY A 19 16.07 -0.97 11.07
CA GLY A 19 16.44 -1.62 12.33
C GLY A 19 15.24 -2.22 13.06
N SER A 20 14.11 -1.51 13.12
CA SER A 20 12.88 -2.03 13.74
C SER A 20 12.34 -3.26 12.99
N ALA A 21 12.26 -3.20 11.66
CA ALA A 21 11.80 -4.32 10.84
C ALA A 21 12.75 -5.52 10.95
N TRP A 22 14.06 -5.29 10.91
CA TRP A 22 15.09 -6.32 11.04
C TRP A 22 15.04 -7.02 12.40
N THR A 23 14.92 -6.24 13.47
CA THR A 23 14.80 -6.78 14.84
C THR A 23 13.51 -7.59 15.00
N ALA A 24 12.39 -7.13 14.43
CA ALA A 24 11.12 -7.86 14.47
C ALA A 24 11.19 -9.22 13.75
N LEU A 25 12.09 -9.36 12.77
CA LEU A 25 12.37 -10.62 12.07
C LEU A 25 13.42 -11.49 12.78
N GLY A 26 13.97 -11.04 13.91
CA GLY A 26 15.00 -11.76 14.67
C GLY A 26 16.41 -11.67 14.07
N GLY A 27 16.66 -10.71 13.18
CA GLY A 27 17.95 -10.55 12.53
C GLY A 27 19.02 -9.95 13.43
N ASP A 28 20.30 -10.28 13.15
CA ASP A 28 21.45 -9.80 13.93
C ASP A 28 21.66 -8.27 13.77
N PRO A 29 21.54 -7.45 14.84
CA PRO A 29 21.76 -6.02 14.77
C PRO A 29 23.15 -5.62 14.25
N ALA A 30 24.17 -6.49 14.37
CA ALA A 30 25.51 -6.25 13.87
C ALA A 30 25.57 -6.14 12.33
N LEU A 31 24.54 -6.63 11.62
CA LEU A 31 24.43 -6.53 10.17
C LEU A 31 23.81 -5.20 9.69
N LEU A 32 23.17 -4.42 10.57
CA LEU A 32 22.53 -3.15 10.18
C LEU A 32 23.47 -2.12 9.53
N PRO A 33 24.75 -1.98 9.95
CA PRO A 33 25.71 -1.12 9.26
C PRO A 33 25.99 -1.50 7.81
N ARG A 34 25.63 -2.72 7.38
CA ARG A 34 25.77 -3.16 5.97
C ARG A 34 24.72 -2.53 5.06
N VAL A 35 23.69 -1.87 5.58
CA VAL A 35 22.65 -1.22 4.78
C VAL A 35 23.00 0.25 4.53
N VAL A 36 23.20 0.59 3.26
CA VAL A 36 23.41 1.96 2.79
C VAL A 36 22.15 2.48 2.13
N VAL A 37 21.57 3.53 2.70
CA VAL A 37 20.36 4.18 2.16
C VAL A 37 20.75 5.35 1.29
N VAL A 38 20.10 5.46 0.12
CA VAL A 38 20.12 6.69 -0.69
C VAL A 38 18.74 7.28 -0.73
N GLU A 39 18.59 8.40 -0.05
CA GLU A 39 17.32 9.10 0.04
C GLU A 39 17.03 9.89 -1.24
N ARG A 40 15.78 9.82 -1.69
CA ARG A 40 15.29 10.60 -2.82
C ARG A 40 14.09 11.42 -2.36
N GLU A 41 14.28 12.73 -2.30
CA GLU A 41 13.17 13.63 -1.99
C GLU A 41 12.03 13.49 -3.01
N GLY A 42 10.79 13.63 -2.55
CA GLY A 42 9.60 13.46 -3.40
C GLY A 42 9.19 12.01 -3.69
N ALA A 43 10.05 11.01 -3.48
CA ALA A 43 9.69 9.60 -3.64
C ALA A 43 8.54 9.20 -2.71
N LEU A 44 7.50 8.54 -3.24
CA LEU A 44 6.34 8.01 -2.51
C LEU A 44 5.69 9.05 -1.56
N ARG A 45 5.48 10.29 -2.03
CA ARG A 45 4.79 11.34 -1.26
C ARG A 45 3.39 10.89 -0.85
N ALA A 46 3.14 10.84 0.45
CA ALA A 46 1.85 10.45 1.04
C ALA A 46 1.62 11.16 2.38
N ARG A 47 0.39 11.14 2.89
CA ARG A 47 0.06 11.64 4.24
C ARG A 47 0.66 10.78 5.35
N LEU A 48 0.79 9.49 5.09
CA LEU A 48 1.44 8.51 5.96
C LEU A 48 2.90 8.31 5.54
N PRO A 49 3.78 7.78 6.40
CA PRO A 49 5.21 7.61 6.12
C PRO A 49 5.52 6.45 5.16
N VAL A 50 4.84 6.39 4.01
CA VAL A 50 4.91 5.31 3.01
C VAL A 50 6.33 5.09 2.52
N ARG A 51 7.08 6.15 2.19
CA ARG A 51 8.50 6.04 1.80
C ARG A 51 9.33 5.32 2.85
N ARG A 52 9.16 5.70 4.13
CA ARG A 52 9.91 5.12 5.26
C ARG A 52 9.55 3.64 5.44
N LEU A 53 8.27 3.30 5.35
CA LEU A 53 7.79 1.91 5.43
C LEU A 53 8.33 1.07 4.27
N ALA A 54 8.18 1.53 3.03
CA ALA A 54 8.64 0.84 1.84
C ALA A 54 10.15 0.58 1.89
N ARG A 55 10.94 1.60 2.26
CA ARG A 55 12.38 1.48 2.45
C ARG A 55 12.74 0.47 3.55
N ALA A 56 12.01 0.46 4.66
CA ALA A 56 12.25 -0.49 5.75
C ALA A 56 12.04 -1.93 5.30
N CYS A 57 10.93 -2.21 4.59
CA CYS A 57 10.66 -3.53 4.05
C CYS A 57 11.73 -3.97 3.04
N VAL A 58 12.08 -3.11 2.08
CA VAL A 58 13.09 -3.44 1.06
C VAL A 58 14.47 -3.60 1.69
N GLY A 59 14.85 -2.75 2.66
CA GLY A 59 16.12 -2.85 3.35
C GLY A 59 16.27 -4.14 4.16
N ALA A 60 15.23 -4.54 4.89
CA ALA A 60 15.22 -5.82 5.61
C ALA A 60 15.32 -7.01 4.65
N CYS A 61 14.54 -7.01 3.56
CA CYS A 61 14.61 -8.07 2.55
C CYS A 61 15.98 -8.13 1.84
N ALA A 62 16.55 -6.98 1.50
CA ALA A 62 17.87 -6.92 0.85
C ALA A 62 18.97 -7.43 1.78
N LEU A 63 18.93 -7.07 3.07
CA LEU A 63 19.89 -7.53 4.06
C LEU A 63 19.78 -9.05 4.28
N ALA A 64 18.55 -9.57 4.42
CA ALA A 64 18.30 -11.02 4.51
C ALA A 64 18.83 -11.78 3.27
N ALA A 65 18.62 -11.22 2.08
CA ALA A 65 19.10 -11.82 0.84
C ALA A 65 20.64 -11.82 0.76
N ALA A 66 21.29 -10.74 1.22
CA ALA A 66 22.75 -10.66 1.26
C ALA A 66 23.34 -11.65 2.28
N GLU A 67 22.73 -11.79 3.45
CA GLU A 67 23.13 -12.76 4.47
C GLU A 67 23.00 -14.19 3.94
N LEU A 68 21.84 -14.56 3.40
CA LEU A 68 21.62 -15.88 2.81
C LEU A 68 22.60 -16.14 1.64
N GLY A 69 22.84 -15.13 0.81
CA GLY A 69 23.78 -15.21 -0.30
C GLY A 69 25.21 -15.45 0.18
N ALA A 70 25.66 -14.74 1.21
CA ALA A 70 26.98 -14.89 1.82
C ALA A 70 27.19 -16.30 2.37
N GLN A 71 26.20 -16.83 3.10
CA GLN A 71 26.23 -18.20 3.63
C GLN A 71 26.35 -19.24 2.52
N ARG A 72 25.53 -19.11 1.46
CA ARG A 72 25.54 -20.05 0.32
C ARG A 72 26.84 -19.99 -0.48
N ALA A 73 27.46 -18.82 -0.56
CA ALA A 73 28.72 -18.62 -1.28
C ALA A 73 29.97 -18.87 -0.41
N GLY A 74 29.81 -19.19 0.88
CA GLY A 74 30.93 -19.39 1.80
C GLY A 74 31.74 -18.12 2.07
N LEU A 75 31.11 -16.95 2.01
CA LEU A 75 31.78 -15.67 2.29
C LEU A 75 31.97 -15.49 3.80
N GLY A 76 33.12 -14.95 4.20
CA GLY A 76 33.41 -14.64 5.60
C GLY A 76 32.64 -13.42 6.15
N GLU A 77 32.00 -12.64 5.29
CA GLU A 77 31.18 -11.49 5.67
C GLU A 77 29.98 -11.30 4.75
N THR A 78 28.91 -10.72 5.29
CA THR A 78 27.73 -10.29 4.53
C THR A 78 28.06 -9.03 3.72
N PRO A 79 27.88 -9.03 2.39
CA PRO A 79 28.09 -7.84 1.56
C PRO A 79 27.17 -6.68 1.95
N ALA A 80 27.65 -5.45 1.72
CA ALA A 80 26.82 -4.26 1.88
C ALA A 80 25.68 -4.22 0.85
N VAL A 81 24.52 -3.74 1.26
CA VAL A 81 23.35 -3.56 0.40
C VAL A 81 22.99 -2.09 0.27
N ARG A 82 22.68 -1.67 -0.95
CA ARG A 82 22.25 -0.31 -1.25
C ARG A 82 20.75 -0.27 -1.46
N VAL A 83 20.05 0.57 -0.70
CA VAL A 83 18.61 0.82 -0.83
C VAL A 83 18.40 2.25 -1.31
N ASP A 84 18.08 2.42 -2.59
CA ASP A 84 17.79 3.72 -3.19
C ASP A 84 16.28 3.96 -3.22
N ASP A 85 15.81 5.04 -2.59
CA ASP A 85 14.38 5.39 -2.56
C ASP A 85 13.76 5.51 -3.95
N GLY A 86 14.54 5.90 -4.97
CA GLY A 86 14.05 5.99 -6.34
C GLY A 86 13.72 4.61 -6.89
N ALA A 87 14.61 3.63 -6.67
CA ALA A 87 14.35 2.25 -7.06
C ALA A 87 13.19 1.64 -6.27
N VAL A 88 13.12 1.91 -4.96
CA VAL A 88 11.99 1.50 -4.10
C VAL A 88 10.68 2.09 -4.61
N ALA A 89 10.65 3.39 -4.93
CA ALA A 89 9.46 4.04 -5.45
C ALA A 89 9.01 3.47 -6.80
N THR A 90 9.94 3.24 -7.73
CA THR A 90 9.66 2.59 -9.02
C THR A 90 9.10 1.19 -8.82
N ALA A 91 9.62 0.41 -7.87
CA ALA A 91 9.10 -0.93 -7.57
C ALA A 91 7.70 -0.88 -6.94
N PHE A 92 7.45 0.02 -5.99
CA PHE A 92 6.14 0.16 -5.32
C PHE A 92 5.05 0.77 -6.21
N ALA A 93 5.43 1.42 -7.31
CA ALA A 93 4.52 1.97 -8.32
C ALA A 93 4.74 1.32 -9.70
N SER A 94 5.27 0.10 -9.74
CA SER A 94 5.68 -0.57 -10.98
C SER A 94 4.52 -0.74 -11.96
N GLU A 95 3.29 -0.86 -11.46
CA GLU A 95 2.08 -0.96 -12.28
C GLU A 95 1.89 0.26 -13.18
N ARG A 96 2.39 1.43 -12.79
CA ARG A 96 2.30 2.68 -13.56
C ARG A 96 3.36 2.79 -14.66
N HIS A 97 4.40 1.98 -14.56
CA HIS A 97 5.50 1.93 -15.53
C HIS A 97 5.32 0.78 -16.53
N LEU A 98 4.37 -0.12 -16.29
CA LEU A 98 4.08 -1.25 -17.16
C LEU A 98 3.43 -0.79 -18.47
N LEU A 99 3.95 -1.31 -19.57
CA LEU A 99 3.35 -1.23 -20.90
C LEU A 99 3.16 -2.64 -21.46
N VAL A 100 1.99 -2.92 -22.03
CA VAL A 100 1.69 -4.15 -22.77
C VAL A 100 1.44 -3.76 -24.22
N ASP A 101 2.28 -4.25 -25.12
CA ASP A 101 2.31 -3.83 -26.54
C ASP A 101 2.35 -2.31 -26.70
N GLY A 102 3.18 -1.65 -25.88
CA GLY A 102 3.34 -0.19 -25.87
C GLY A 102 2.19 0.60 -25.23
N ARG A 103 1.19 -0.07 -24.63
CA ARG A 103 0.02 0.59 -24.03
C ARG A 103 -0.03 0.40 -22.51
N ALA A 104 -0.38 1.46 -21.80
CA ALA A 104 -0.64 1.39 -20.37
C ALA A 104 -1.93 0.60 -20.09
N PRO A 105 -1.92 -0.40 -19.19
CA PRO A 105 -3.13 -1.12 -18.79
C PRO A 105 -4.13 -0.22 -18.05
N VAL A 106 -5.42 -0.53 -18.19
CA VAL A 106 -6.47 0.09 -17.35
C VAL A 106 -6.49 -0.63 -16.00
N SER A 107 -6.11 0.08 -14.93
CA SER A 107 -5.98 -0.54 -13.60
C SER A 107 -7.33 -0.75 -12.89
N PHE A 108 -8.34 0.07 -13.17
CA PHE A 108 -9.64 0.01 -12.49
C PHE A 108 -10.81 0.24 -13.45
N ALA A 109 -11.85 -0.58 -13.31
CA ALA A 109 -13.13 -0.36 -13.96
C ALA A 109 -13.82 0.91 -13.41
N PRO A 110 -14.73 1.56 -14.16
CA PRO A 110 -15.39 2.80 -13.73
C PRO A 110 -16.10 2.70 -12.38
N LEU A 111 -16.65 1.52 -12.04
CA LEU A 111 -17.31 1.29 -10.76
C LEU A 111 -16.36 0.85 -9.63
N SER A 112 -15.05 0.77 -9.86
CA SER A 112 -14.05 0.44 -8.83
C SER A 112 -13.37 1.71 -8.31
N ARG A 113 -14.13 2.49 -7.54
CA ARG A 113 -13.69 3.81 -7.07
C ARG A 113 -14.24 4.12 -5.68
N PHE A 114 -13.85 5.27 -5.16
CA PHE A 114 -14.46 5.83 -3.96
C PHE A 114 -15.75 6.56 -4.35
N TRP A 115 -16.81 6.31 -3.58
CA TRP A 115 -18.12 6.90 -3.76
C TRP A 115 -18.59 7.60 -2.48
N PRO A 116 -19.24 8.76 -2.58
CA PRO A 116 -19.97 9.30 -1.45
C PRO A 116 -21.13 8.36 -1.09
N ALA A 117 -21.32 8.18 0.21
CA ALA A 117 -22.47 7.52 0.83
C ALA A 117 -23.23 8.57 1.67
N ALA A 118 -24.37 8.21 2.25
CA ALA A 118 -25.21 9.14 3.01
C ALA A 118 -24.48 9.73 4.24
N ASP A 119 -23.57 8.97 4.86
CA ASP A 119 -22.88 9.32 6.10
C ASP A 119 -21.34 9.24 5.99
N GLY A 120 -20.80 9.12 4.77
CA GLY A 120 -19.37 8.97 4.57
C GLY A 120 -18.98 8.57 3.16
N TRP A 121 -18.05 7.62 3.06
CA TRP A 121 -17.52 7.14 1.78
C TRP A 121 -17.44 5.62 1.78
N VAL A 122 -17.57 5.04 0.59
CA VAL A 122 -17.38 3.61 0.35
C VAL A 122 -16.41 3.40 -0.80
N ARG A 123 -15.53 2.41 -0.68
CA ARG A 123 -14.69 1.92 -1.78
C ARG A 123 -15.32 0.66 -2.35
N THR A 124 -15.75 0.71 -3.60
CA THR A 124 -16.26 -0.46 -4.31
C THR A 124 -15.15 -1.17 -5.08
N HIS A 125 -15.27 -2.49 -5.24
CA HIS A 125 -14.43 -3.30 -6.12
C HIS A 125 -15.30 -4.01 -7.16
N ALA A 126 -15.37 -3.43 -8.36
CA ALA A 126 -16.16 -3.91 -9.49
C ALA A 126 -15.30 -4.15 -10.75
N ASN A 127 -14.02 -4.49 -10.58
CA ASN A 127 -13.08 -4.74 -11.68
C ASN A 127 -13.44 -6.00 -12.48
N TYR A 128 -13.95 -7.03 -11.79
CA TYR A 128 -14.37 -8.28 -12.41
C TYR A 128 -15.87 -8.26 -12.69
N PRO A 129 -16.33 -8.80 -13.85
CA PRO A 129 -17.75 -8.83 -14.21
C PRO A 129 -18.65 -9.37 -13.10
N HIS A 130 -18.24 -10.46 -12.44
CA HIS A 130 -19.01 -11.06 -11.35
C HIS A 130 -19.11 -10.15 -10.11
N HIS A 131 -18.07 -9.39 -9.74
CA HIS A 131 -18.20 -8.43 -8.65
C HIS A 131 -19.05 -7.22 -9.03
N ARG A 132 -18.96 -6.77 -10.29
CA ARG A 132 -19.85 -5.72 -10.82
C ARG A 132 -21.31 -6.16 -10.71
N GLU A 133 -21.65 -7.35 -11.18
CA GLU A 133 -23.02 -7.89 -11.11
C GLU A 133 -23.54 -7.99 -9.68
N ARG A 134 -22.70 -8.45 -8.74
CA ARG A 134 -23.08 -8.57 -7.32
C ARG A 134 -23.28 -7.20 -6.67
N LEU A 135 -22.44 -6.22 -6.98
CA LEU A 135 -22.64 -4.83 -6.56
C LEU A 135 -23.97 -4.28 -7.10
N LEU A 136 -24.24 -4.44 -8.40
CA LEU A 136 -25.48 -3.96 -9.00
C LEU A 136 -26.72 -4.63 -8.38
N ARG A 137 -26.65 -5.93 -8.11
CA ARG A 137 -27.70 -6.67 -7.40
C ARG A 137 -27.92 -6.14 -5.98
N ALA A 138 -26.86 -5.93 -5.21
CA ALA A 138 -26.95 -5.37 -3.85
C ALA A 138 -27.61 -3.99 -3.85
N LEU A 139 -27.31 -3.17 -4.87
CA LEU A 139 -27.88 -1.83 -5.01
C LEU A 139 -29.29 -1.81 -5.62
N GLY A 140 -29.81 -2.95 -6.10
CA GLY A 140 -31.09 -3.03 -6.81
C GLY A 140 -31.07 -2.35 -8.20
N VAL A 141 -29.89 -2.14 -8.78
CA VAL A 141 -29.72 -1.47 -10.07
C VAL A 141 -29.74 -2.51 -11.20
N LEU A 142 -30.75 -2.43 -12.08
CA LEU A 142 -30.89 -3.34 -13.22
C LEU A 142 -29.78 -3.10 -14.26
N GLY A 143 -29.24 -4.19 -14.83
CA GLY A 143 -28.07 -4.14 -15.70
C GLY A 143 -28.19 -3.22 -16.93
N ALA A 144 -29.40 -3.04 -17.48
CA ALA A 144 -29.66 -2.13 -18.60
C ALA A 144 -29.55 -0.63 -18.23
N HIS A 145 -29.64 -0.30 -16.94
CA HIS A 145 -29.56 1.06 -16.40
C HIS A 145 -28.32 1.26 -15.51
N ALA A 146 -27.37 0.32 -15.55
CA ALA A 146 -26.18 0.33 -14.71
C ALA A 146 -25.11 1.30 -15.25
N SER A 147 -25.39 2.60 -15.20
CA SER A 147 -24.43 3.68 -15.46
C SER A 147 -23.68 4.08 -14.18
N VAL A 148 -22.58 4.83 -14.35
CA VAL A 148 -21.80 5.41 -13.24
C VAL A 148 -22.69 6.32 -12.39
N GLU A 149 -23.56 7.08 -13.03
CA GLU A 149 -24.47 8.05 -12.42
C GLU A 149 -25.57 7.34 -11.61
N THR A 150 -26.23 6.33 -12.18
CA THR A 150 -27.27 5.56 -11.48
C THR A 150 -26.71 4.82 -10.27
N VAL A 151 -25.53 4.22 -10.40
CA VAL A 151 -24.84 3.58 -9.26
C VAL A 151 -24.45 4.61 -8.22
N GLY A 152 -23.91 5.76 -8.63
CA GLY A 152 -23.55 6.84 -7.71
C GLY A 152 -24.74 7.37 -6.91
N ALA A 153 -25.89 7.59 -7.56
CA ALA A 153 -27.12 8.01 -6.90
C ALA A 153 -27.59 6.97 -5.86
N ALA A 154 -27.61 5.69 -6.25
CA ALA A 154 -28.03 4.61 -5.38
C ALA A 154 -27.08 4.38 -4.18
N LEU A 155 -25.79 4.74 -4.30
CA LEU A 155 -24.83 4.69 -3.21
C LEU A 155 -24.99 5.90 -2.27
N ALA A 156 -25.26 7.09 -2.80
CA ALA A 156 -25.41 8.31 -2.02
C ALA A 156 -26.62 8.29 -1.06
N GLU A 157 -27.63 7.46 -1.33
CA GLU A 157 -28.84 7.32 -0.51
C GLU A 157 -28.70 6.33 0.65
N ARG A 158 -27.58 5.60 0.76
CA ARG A 158 -27.37 4.53 1.75
C ARG A 158 -26.21 4.87 2.67
N SER A 159 -26.24 4.37 3.91
CA SER A 159 -25.07 4.49 4.79
C SER A 159 -23.90 3.68 4.23
N ALA A 160 -22.66 4.09 4.53
CA ALA A 160 -21.47 3.41 4.04
C ALA A 160 -21.42 1.94 4.53
N LEU A 161 -21.87 1.69 5.77
CA LEU A 161 -21.93 0.35 6.35
C LEU A 161 -23.02 -0.52 5.71
N ASP A 162 -24.22 0.02 5.47
CA ASP A 162 -25.27 -0.75 4.77
C ASP A 162 -24.81 -1.17 3.37
N ILE A 163 -24.02 -0.32 2.69
CA ILE A 163 -23.44 -0.66 1.38
C ILE A 163 -22.38 -1.77 1.52
N GLU A 164 -21.47 -1.67 2.50
CA GLU A 164 -20.46 -2.71 2.79
C GLU A 164 -21.14 -4.06 3.06
N GLU A 165 -22.11 -4.09 3.98
CA GLU A 165 -22.82 -5.29 4.40
C GLU A 165 -23.69 -5.88 3.28
N SER A 166 -24.48 -5.06 2.58
CA SER A 166 -25.34 -5.54 1.49
C SER A 166 -24.53 -6.04 0.29
N ALA A 167 -23.43 -5.38 -0.05
CA ALA A 167 -22.52 -5.86 -1.08
C ALA A 167 -21.90 -7.20 -0.68
N PHE A 168 -21.42 -7.32 0.56
CA PHE A 168 -20.83 -8.56 1.07
C PHE A 168 -21.84 -9.71 1.11
N ALA A 169 -23.07 -9.46 1.58
CA ALA A 169 -24.16 -10.43 1.58
C ALA A 169 -24.52 -10.92 0.16
N ALA A 170 -24.38 -10.06 -0.85
CA ALA A 170 -24.52 -10.43 -2.26
C ALA A 170 -23.28 -11.13 -2.85
N GLY A 171 -22.23 -11.36 -2.05
CA GLY A 171 -20.92 -11.90 -2.46
C GLY A 171 -20.06 -10.90 -3.24
N GLY A 172 -20.45 -9.63 -3.26
CA GLY A 172 -19.69 -8.51 -3.81
C GLY A 172 -18.63 -7.99 -2.84
N LEU A 173 -17.93 -6.92 -3.25
CA LEU A 173 -16.89 -6.28 -2.47
C LEU A 173 -17.08 -4.76 -2.46
N ALA A 174 -17.44 -4.23 -1.32
CA ALA A 174 -17.45 -2.82 -1.01
C ALA A 174 -16.99 -2.63 0.45
N VAL A 175 -16.28 -1.55 0.75
CA VAL A 175 -15.71 -1.29 2.08
C VAL A 175 -16.00 0.15 2.50
N ALA A 176 -16.65 0.33 3.64
CA ALA A 176 -16.89 1.61 4.29
C ALA A 176 -15.56 2.23 4.74
N LEU A 177 -15.34 3.49 4.39
CA LEU A 177 -14.15 4.22 4.81
C LEU A 177 -14.32 4.67 6.26
N ARG A 178 -13.33 4.34 7.07
CA ARG A 178 -13.25 4.71 8.48
C ARG A 178 -12.20 5.80 8.67
N SER A 179 -12.47 6.77 9.55
CA SER A 179 -11.48 7.73 10.03
C SER A 179 -10.38 7.01 10.84
N PRO A 180 -9.23 7.66 11.09
CA PRO A 180 -8.22 7.09 11.98
C PRO A 180 -8.76 6.71 13.36
N GLU A 181 -9.64 7.52 13.94
CA GLU A 181 -10.26 7.27 15.25
C GLU A 181 -11.22 6.07 15.19
N GLN A 182 -12.03 5.98 14.13
CA GLN A 182 -12.90 4.83 13.88
C GLN A 182 -12.09 3.54 13.68
N TRP A 183 -10.94 3.60 12.99
CA TRP A 183 -10.02 2.47 12.85
C TRP A 183 -9.37 2.05 14.17
N ALA A 184 -9.03 3.00 15.05
CA ALA A 184 -8.40 2.69 16.33
C ALA A 184 -9.38 2.05 17.33
N ALA A 185 -10.68 2.29 17.17
CA ALA A 185 -11.73 1.78 18.05
C ALA A 185 -12.37 0.46 17.56
N HIS A 186 -12.00 -0.01 16.38
CA HIS A 186 -12.57 -1.19 15.71
C HIS A 186 -11.73 -2.45 15.97
#